data_AF-A0A410WA88-F1
#
_entry.id   AF-A0A410WA88-F1
#
_cell.length_a   1.000
_cell.length_b   1.000
_cell.length_c   1.000
_cell.angle_alpha   90.00
_cell.angle_beta   90.00
_cell.angle_gamma   90.00
#
_symmetry.space_group_name_H-M   'P 1'
#
loop_
_entity.id
_entity.type
_entity.pdbx_description
1 polymer ?
#
loop_
_entity_poly.entity_id
_entity_poly.type
_entity_poly.pdbx_seq_one_letter_code
_entity_poly.pdbx_strand_id
1 'polypeptide(L)' 'MNYKEAYELVLREYPDARINTKGYEAPDFFVLPPEDPECEGFGPYFVWKNSESVDKSHPTDPRIDEWMPLFIDNPVSV' A
#
# COMPACT_ATOMS: atom_id res chain seq x y z
N MET A 1 -14.36 -0.55 3.27
CA MET A 1 -13.16 0.21 3.67
C MET A 1 -12.80 1.21 2.58
N ASN A 2 -12.46 2.43 2.95
CA ASN A 2 -11.89 3.47 2.06
C ASN A 2 -10.37 3.63 2.29
N TYR A 3 -9.70 4.41 1.45
CA TYR A 3 -8.24 4.54 1.51
C TYR A 3 -7.72 5.16 2.82
N LYS A 4 -8.47 6.08 3.44
CA LYS A 4 -8.11 6.65 4.75
C LYS A 4 -8.13 5.59 5.85
N GLU A 5 -9.17 4.76 5.89
CA GLU A 5 -9.24 3.65 6.83
C GLU A 5 -8.08 2.66 6.61
N ALA A 6 -7.69 2.40 5.36
CA ALA A 6 -6.55 1.56 5.04
C ALA A 6 -5.21 2.16 5.51
N TYR A 7 -5.01 3.47 5.33
CA TYR A 7 -3.83 4.19 5.82
C TYR A 7 -3.72 4.16 7.35
N GLU A 8 -4.82 4.46 8.04
CA GLU A 8 -4.89 4.40 9.50
C GLU A 8 -4.65 2.97 10.01
N LEU A 9 -5.14 1.96 9.29
CA LEU A 9 -4.90 0.55 9.61
C LEU A 9 -3.41 0.17 9.51
N VAL A 10 -2.71 0.58 8.44
CA VAL A 10 -1.26 0.33 8.32
C VAL A 10 -0.50 0.99 9.45
N LEU A 11 -0.78 2.25 9.79
CA LEU A 11 -0.11 2.93 10.90
C LEU A 11 -0.43 2.31 12.26
N ARG A 12 -1.62 1.71 12.41
CA ARG A 12 -2.00 1.00 13.64
C ARG A 12 -1.24 -0.31 13.81
N GLU A 13 -1.07 -1.08 12.73
CA GLU A 13 -0.37 -2.37 12.76
C GLU A 13 1.16 -2.23 12.68
N TYR A 14 1.64 -1.21 11.97
CA TYR A 14 3.05 -0.90 11.76
C TYR A 14 3.29 0.58 12.10
N PRO A 15 3.43 0.95 13.38
CA PRO A 15 3.61 2.34 13.81
C PRO A 15 4.83 3.05 13.20
N ASP A 16 5.86 2.27 12.82
CA ASP A 16 7.08 2.78 12.16
C ASP A 16 6.99 2.76 10.63
N ALA A 17 5.81 2.49 10.05
CA ALA A 17 5.62 2.47 8.61
C ALA A 17 5.79 3.87 8.01
N ARG A 18 6.75 4.01 7.10
CA ARG A 18 6.96 5.21 6.28
C ARG A 18 6.20 5.06 4.97
N ILE A 19 4.92 5.39 4.98
CA ILE A 19 4.00 5.27 3.83
C ILE A 19 3.48 6.64 3.38
N ASN A 20 3.24 6.76 2.08
CA ASN A 20 2.73 7.99 1.47
C ASN A 20 1.24 8.20 1.79
N THR A 21 0.80 9.46 1.84
CA THR A 21 -0.63 9.83 1.94
C THR A 21 -1.38 9.61 0.63
N LYS A 22 -0.68 9.26 -0.44
CA LYS A 22 -1.23 8.87 -1.73
C LYS A 22 -0.91 7.43 -2.04
N GLY A 23 -1.82 6.75 -2.69
CA GLY A 23 -1.64 5.38 -3.13
C GLY A 23 -2.67 5.01 -4.16
N TYR A 24 -3.05 3.74 -4.16
CA TYR A 24 -3.84 3.18 -5.25
C TYR A 24 -4.96 2.30 -4.74
N GLU A 25 -6.08 2.34 -5.45
CA GLU A 25 -7.24 1.51 -5.17
C GLU A 25 -7.43 0.47 -6.28
N ALA A 26 -7.28 -0.80 -5.92
CA ALA A 26 -7.70 -1.95 -6.71
C ALA A 26 -9.10 -2.41 -6.26
N PRO A 27 -9.80 -3.29 -7.01
CA PRO A 27 -11.11 -3.79 -6.61
C PRO A 27 -11.15 -4.38 -5.19
N ASP A 28 -10.16 -5.22 -4.86
CA ASP A 28 -10.14 -6.02 -3.61
C ASP A 28 -9.21 -5.48 -2.51
N PHE A 29 -8.29 -4.57 -2.84
CA PHE A 29 -7.30 -4.07 -1.90
C PHE A 29 -6.85 -2.63 -2.22
N PHE A 30 -6.19 -2.00 -1.24
CA PHE A 30 -5.48 -0.74 -1.39
C PHE A 30 -3.98 -0.97 -1.37
N VAL A 31 -3.24 -0.12 -2.08
CA VAL A 31 -1.78 -0.12 -2.07
C VAL A 31 -1.29 1.19 -1.47
N LEU A 32 -0.43 1.05 -0.47
CA LEU A 32 0.19 2.16 0.22
C LEU A 32 1.69 2.13 -0.07
N PRO A 33 2.15 2.94 -1.04
CA PRO A 33 3.56 3.00 -1.37
C PRO A 33 4.36 3.59 -0.21
N PRO A 34 5.67 3.30 -0.15
CA PRO A 34 6.54 3.99 0.79
C PRO A 34 6.51 5.50 0.58
N GLU A 35 6.74 6.26 1.65
CA GLU A 35 6.85 7.72 1.60
C GLU A 35 7.96 8.16 0.64
N ASP A 36 9.09 7.45 0.68
CA ASP A 36 10.24 7.62 -0.19
C ASP A 36 10.51 6.32 -0.97
N PRO A 37 10.20 6.28 -2.29
CA PRO A 37 10.42 5.10 -3.12
C PRO A 37 11.91 4.83 -3.42
N GLU A 38 12.80 5.80 -3.18
CA GLU A 38 14.26 5.61 -3.36
C GLU A 38 14.91 5.01 -2.10
N CYS A 39 14.17 4.92 -0.99
CA CYS A 39 14.69 4.38 0.25
C CYS A 39 14.77 2.85 0.19
N GLU A 40 16.00 2.34 0.06
CA GLU A 40 16.26 0.91 0.01
C GLU A 40 15.64 0.16 1.21
N GLY A 41 14.94 -0.95 0.92
CA GLY A 41 14.33 -1.80 1.94
C GLY A 41 12.87 -1.47 2.29
N PHE A 42 12.31 -0.37 1.79
CA PHE A 42 10.91 -0.02 2.02
C PHE A 42 10.02 -0.47 0.85
N GLY A 43 9.21 -1.50 1.08
CA GLY A 43 8.22 -2.01 0.13
C GLY A 43 6.82 -1.45 0.41
N PRO A 44 5.90 -1.52 -0.57
CA PRO A 44 4.51 -1.11 -0.38
C PRO A 44 3.78 -2.04 0.60
N TYR A 45 2.77 -1.48 1.25
CA TYR A 45 1.78 -2.22 2.04
C TYR A 45 0.50 -2.43 1.24
N PHE A 46 -0.12 -3.59 1.44
CA PHE A 46 -1.38 -3.98 0.82
C PHE A 46 -2.43 -4.14 1.89
N VAL A 47 -3.59 -3.53 1.69
CA VAL A 47 -4.70 -3.61 2.64
C VAL A 47 -5.91 -4.20 1.96
N TRP A 48 -6.29 -5.40 2.36
CA TRP A 48 -7.42 -6.11 1.78
C TRP A 48 -8.75 -5.59 2.31
N LYS A 49 -9.65 -5.18 1.41
CA LYS A 49 -10.90 -4.50 1.76
C LYS A 49 -11.89 -5.38 2.52
N ASN A 50 -11.87 -6.69 2.25
CA ASN A 50 -12.84 -7.65 2.79
C ASN A 50 -12.41 -8.25 4.14
N SER A 51 -11.11 -8.35 4.41
CA SER A 51 -10.55 -8.97 5.61
C SER A 51 -9.93 -7.99 6.59
N GLU A 52 -9.74 -6.73 6.18
CA GLU A 52 -8.98 -5.73 6.94
C GLU A 52 -7.56 -6.22 7.30
N SER A 53 -6.96 -7.07 6.45
CA SER A 53 -5.61 -7.58 6.66
C SER A 53 -4.58 -6.73 5.95
N VAL A 54 -3.44 -6.50 6.61
CA VAL A 54 -2.30 -5.77 6.06
C VAL A 54 -1.17 -6.74 5.71
N ASP A 55 -0.81 -6.78 4.42
CA ASP A 55 0.37 -7.49 3.95
C ASP A 55 1.49 -6.50 3.63
N LYS A 56 2.66 -6.72 4.24
CA LYS A 56 3.89 -5.99 3.90
C LYS A 56 4.62 -6.74 2.80
N SER A 57 4.83 -6.09 1.65
CA SER A 57 5.69 -6.68 0.62
C SER A 57 7.16 -6.36 0.86
N HIS A 58 8.02 -7.25 0.35
CA HIS A 58 9.43 -6.95 0.20
C HIS A 58 9.62 -6.13 -1.10
N PRO A 59 10.55 -5.16 -1.16
CA PRO A 59 10.82 -4.40 -2.39
C PRO A 59 11.18 -5.27 -3.61
N THR A 60 11.66 -6.49 -3.36
CA THR A 60 12.03 -7.46 -4.40
C THR A 60 10.95 -8.51 -4.62
N ASP A 61 9.73 -8.29 -4.14
CA ASP A 61 8.61 -9.20 -4.36
C ASP A 61 8.22 -9.17 -5.84
N PRO A 62 8.33 -10.28 -6.58
CA PRO A 62 8.08 -10.30 -8.02
C PRO A 62 6.63 -9.94 -8.38
N ARG A 63 5.71 -10.01 -7.41
CA ARG A 63 4.32 -9.60 -7.61
C ARG A 63 4.17 -8.08 -7.78
N ILE A 64 5.15 -7.29 -7.32
CA ILE A 64 5.14 -5.83 -7.48
C ILE A 64 5.09 -5.46 -8.97
N ASP A 65 5.85 -6.14 -9.83
CA ASP A 65 5.86 -5.88 -11.28
C ASP A 65 4.52 -6.23 -11.96
N GLU A 66 3.83 -7.26 -11.47
CA GLU A 66 2.49 -7.64 -11.96
C GLU A 66 1.42 -6.62 -11.55
N TRP A 67 1.62 -5.94 -10.43
CA TRP A 67 0.68 -4.96 -9.87
C TRP A 67 1.01 -3.53 -10.28
N MET A 68 2.23 -3.26 -10.73
CA MET A 68 2.68 -1.96 -11.26
C MET A 68 1.75 -1.29 -12.27
N PRO A 69 1.16 -2.02 -13.24
CA PRO A 69 0.20 -1.45 -14.17
C PRO A 69 -1.07 -0.93 -13.48
N LEU A 70 -1.55 -1.61 -12.41
CA LEU A 70 -2.73 -1.18 -11.63
C LEU A 70 -2.45 0.06 -10.78
N PHE A 71 -1.17 0.33 -10.46
CA PHE A 71 -0.75 1.53 -9.75
C PHE A 71 -0.85 2.81 -10.60
N ILE A 72 -1.12 2.74 -11.90
CA ILE A 72 -1.17 3.95 -12.75
C ILE A 72 -2.62 4.43 -12.96
N ASP A 73 -3.60 3.53 -12.91
CA ASP A 73 -4.94 3.81 -13.41
C ASP A 73 -5.91 4.42 -12.38
N ASN A 74 -5.68 4.27 -11.07
CA ASN A 74 -6.64 4.72 -10.06
C ASN A 74 -5.98 5.28 -8.78
N PRO A 75 -5.41 6.51 -8.84
CA PRO A 75 -4.78 7.14 -7.69
C PRO A 75 -5.81 7.59 -6.65
N VAL A 76 -5.49 7.38 -5.38
CA VAL A 76 -6.28 7.80 -4.22
C VAL A 76 -5.40 8.51 -3.19
N SER A 77 -6.02 9.29 -2.31
CA SER A 77 -5.33 9.97 -1.21
C SER A 77 -6.18 9.96 0.05
N VAL A 78 -5.51 10.04 1.21
CA VAL A 78 -6.17 10.26 2.50
C VAL A 78 -6.62 11.70 2.71
#